data_AF-A0A4Q2W409-F1
#
_entry.id   AF-A0A4Q2W409-F1
#
_cell.length_a   1.000
_cell.length_b   1.000
_cell.length_c   1.000
_cell.angle_alpha   90.00
_cell.angle_beta   90.00
_cell.angle_gamma   90.00
#
_symmetry.space_group_name_H-M   'P 1'
#
loop_
_entity.id
_entity.type
_entity.pdbx_description
1 polymer ?
#
loop_
_entity_poly.entity_id
_entity_poly.type
_entity_poly.pdbx_seq_one_letter_code
_entity_poly.pdbx_strand_id
1 'polypeptide(L)'
;MQTSAPAWFFRIQGPLTLEMQKIWLAGWMTSTMKAVGLRRAHDFDWGTAHYEALGALEADGSDPLFLEMLYTVRLHAKVASSLELCDTRTFHDINSDVVAATRNQIYNNLNELSNRPLAGDVQLRFWRMLVAIHVNEPVLHTSTNKTLFTSPYISERIGVHDFACGPITSTTATALHSIVEACHLAISIVLEMDASTILSLPSLCFGPAVSYTLSILIKVFVAVSAPGNTYSQILTRETLHVREAMQKLISVKEALLKLDPHMGNWNTRIIGSVEWLAVWLDDYESIIERYEENLQREVAEQEIEGLSPNGHF
;
A
#
# COMPACT_ATOMS: atom_id res chain seq x y z
N MET A 1 -20.79 -5.85 30.73
CA MET A 1 -19.34 -5.67 30.52
C MET A 1 -18.78 -6.99 30.03
N GLN A 2 -18.74 -7.20 28.71
CA GLN A 2 -18.01 -8.33 28.12
C GLN A 2 -16.53 -7.97 28.17
N THR A 3 -15.79 -8.61 29.06
CA THR A 3 -14.34 -8.58 29.05
C THR A 3 -13.87 -9.29 27.78
N SER A 4 -13.12 -8.62 26.91
CA SER A 4 -12.50 -9.28 25.77
C SER A 4 -11.58 -10.40 26.29
N ALA A 5 -11.59 -11.56 25.62
CA ALA A 5 -10.82 -12.74 26.01
C ALA A 5 -9.32 -12.50 26.33
N PRO A 6 -8.61 -11.53 25.70
CA PRO A 6 -7.22 -11.22 26.05
C PRO A 6 -7.05 -10.71 27.49
N ALA A 7 -8.06 -10.04 28.06
CA ALA A 7 -8.01 -9.53 29.44
C ALA A 7 -8.02 -10.62 30.51
N TRP A 8 -8.34 -11.88 30.13
CA TRP A 8 -8.40 -13.01 31.06
C TRP A 8 -7.00 -13.51 31.45
N PHE A 9 -6.06 -13.56 30.50
CA PHE A 9 -4.69 -14.02 30.76
C PHE A 9 -3.98 -13.15 31.80
N PHE A 10 -4.28 -11.85 31.82
CA PHE A 10 -3.66 -10.90 32.74
C PHE A 10 -4.18 -11.00 34.18
N ARG A 11 -5.35 -11.60 34.41
CA ARG A 11 -5.91 -11.71 35.78
C ARG A 11 -5.31 -12.84 36.61
N ILE A 12 -4.59 -13.77 36.00
CA ILE A 12 -4.17 -15.02 36.66
C ILE A 12 -2.78 -14.90 37.30
N GLN A 13 -1.97 -13.88 36.96
CA GLN A 13 -0.55 -13.81 37.32
C GLN A 13 -0.13 -12.62 38.23
N GLY A 14 -1.07 -11.81 38.74
CA GLY A 14 -0.76 -10.65 39.58
C GLY A 14 -0.95 -9.30 38.87
N PRO A 15 -0.41 -8.18 39.40
CA PRO A 15 -0.53 -6.88 38.75
C PRO A 15 0.21 -6.85 37.40
N LEU A 16 -0.40 -6.22 36.41
CA LEU A 16 0.16 -6.06 35.06
C LEU A 16 1.49 -5.30 35.10
N THR A 17 2.58 -5.95 34.71
CA THR A 17 3.88 -5.26 34.52
C THR A 17 3.85 -4.43 33.23
N LEU A 18 4.68 -3.39 33.15
CA LEU A 18 4.81 -2.57 31.94
C LEU A 18 5.26 -3.39 30.74
N GLU A 19 6.17 -4.36 30.94
CA GLU A 19 6.61 -5.26 29.88
C GLU A 19 5.48 -6.13 29.34
N MET A 20 4.59 -6.65 30.21
CA MET A 20 3.41 -7.40 29.76
C MET A 20 2.49 -6.54 28.89
N GLN A 21 2.29 -5.28 29.28
CA GLN A 21 1.47 -4.33 28.54
C GLN A 21 2.10 -3.97 27.19
N LYS A 22 3.41 -3.73 27.16
CA LYS A 22 4.19 -3.47 25.94
C LYS A 22 4.14 -4.64 24.97
N ILE A 23 4.35 -5.86 25.46
CA ILE A 23 4.28 -7.09 24.64
C ILE A 23 2.88 -7.27 24.06
N TRP A 24 1.84 -7.01 24.85
CA TRP A 24 0.46 -7.10 24.39
C TRP A 24 0.14 -6.11 23.27
N LEU A 25 0.54 -4.84 23.44
CA LEU A 25 0.38 -3.82 22.40
C LEU A 25 1.21 -4.13 21.16
N ALA A 26 2.44 -4.63 21.31
CA ALA A 26 3.27 -5.09 20.20
C ALA A 26 2.64 -6.27 19.44
N GLY A 27 2.01 -7.20 20.16
CA GLY A 27 1.24 -8.30 19.61
C GLY A 27 0.05 -7.82 18.79
N TRP A 28 -0.72 -6.87 19.33
CA TRP A 28 -1.81 -6.21 18.60
C TRP A 28 -1.28 -5.50 17.35
N MET A 29 -0.20 -4.72 17.44
CA MET A 29 0.40 -4.02 16.30
C MET A 29 0.77 -4.99 15.18
N THR A 30 1.48 -6.07 15.53
CA THR A 30 1.94 -7.07 14.57
C THR A 30 0.75 -7.78 13.91
N SER A 31 -0.26 -8.17 14.71
CA SER A 31 -1.48 -8.81 14.19
C SER A 31 -2.24 -7.89 13.23
N THR A 32 -2.43 -6.62 13.60
CA THR A 32 -3.08 -5.61 12.78
C THR A 32 -2.37 -5.44 11.44
N MET A 33 -1.05 -5.20 11.45
CA MET A 33 -0.30 -5.01 10.20
C MET A 33 -0.33 -6.25 9.29
N LYS A 34 -0.33 -7.45 9.91
CA LYS A 34 -0.49 -8.70 9.18
C LYS A 34 -1.86 -8.87 8.58
N ALA A 35 -2.92 -8.56 9.33
CA ALA A 35 -4.28 -8.63 8.85
C ALA A 35 -4.50 -7.71 7.64
N VAL A 36 -4.02 -6.46 7.72
CA VAL A 36 -4.11 -5.49 6.63
C VAL A 36 -3.40 -6.00 5.38
N GLY A 37 -2.13 -6.43 5.49
CA GLY A 37 -1.37 -6.92 4.33
C GLY A 37 -1.90 -8.22 3.72
N LEU A 38 -2.55 -9.07 4.52
CA LEU A 38 -3.15 -10.33 4.06
C LEU A 38 -4.65 -10.22 3.74
N ARG A 39 -5.25 -9.03 3.91
CA ARG A 39 -6.70 -8.78 3.78
C ARG A 39 -7.53 -9.82 4.53
N ARG A 40 -7.14 -10.11 5.78
CA ARG A 40 -7.80 -11.12 6.62
C ARG A 40 -8.70 -10.46 7.65
N ALA A 41 -9.82 -11.13 7.95
CA ALA A 41 -10.68 -10.76 9.06
C ALA A 41 -9.86 -10.61 10.35
N HIS A 42 -10.02 -9.48 11.01
CA HIS A 42 -9.27 -9.09 12.20
C HIS A 42 -10.09 -8.08 12.99
N ASP A 43 -9.96 -8.15 14.31
CA ASP A 43 -10.59 -7.18 15.21
C ASP A 43 -9.68 -5.95 15.35
N PHE A 44 -10.09 -4.86 14.70
CA PHE A 44 -9.38 -3.59 14.73
C PHE A 44 -9.78 -2.71 15.94
N ASP A 45 -10.70 -3.17 16.79
CA ASP A 45 -11.26 -2.35 17.85
C ASP A 45 -10.22 -1.99 18.91
N TRP A 46 -10.07 -0.68 19.12
CA TRP A 46 -9.21 -0.13 20.15
C TRP A 46 -10.00 0.06 21.45
N GLY A 47 -10.12 -1.01 22.23
CA GLY A 47 -10.88 -1.03 23.48
C GLY A 47 -10.18 -0.41 24.71
N THR A 48 -10.90 -0.35 25.83
CA THR A 48 -10.45 0.21 27.11
C THR A 48 -9.10 -0.30 27.58
N ALA A 49 -8.86 -1.63 27.51
CA ALA A 49 -7.59 -2.21 27.92
C ALA A 49 -6.40 -1.62 27.15
N HIS A 50 -6.58 -1.25 25.87
CA HIS A 50 -5.51 -0.69 25.04
C HIS A 50 -5.16 0.73 25.50
N TYR A 51 -6.17 1.51 25.89
CA TYR A 51 -5.96 2.82 26.50
C TYR A 51 -5.27 2.73 27.86
N GLU A 52 -5.67 1.78 28.71
CA GLU A 52 -5.03 1.57 30.02
C GLU A 52 -3.55 1.19 29.85
N ALA A 53 -3.25 0.26 28.95
CA ALA A 53 -1.87 -0.14 28.66
C ALA A 53 -1.03 1.01 28.08
N LEU A 54 -1.60 1.76 27.13
CA LEU A 54 -0.92 2.91 26.53
C LEU A 54 -0.62 3.98 27.59
N GLY A 55 -1.61 4.34 28.41
CA GLY A 55 -1.45 5.37 29.44
C GLY A 55 -0.40 5.01 30.49
N ALA A 56 -0.28 3.73 30.84
CA ALA A 56 0.77 3.26 31.74
C ALA A 56 2.17 3.35 31.11
N LEU A 57 2.33 3.03 29.83
CA LEU A 57 3.60 3.19 29.12
C LEU A 57 3.99 4.67 28.96
N GLU A 58 3.02 5.54 28.66
CA GLU A 58 3.24 6.99 28.57
C GLU A 58 3.65 7.58 29.93
N ALA A 59 3.01 7.16 31.02
CA ALA A 59 3.32 7.62 32.37
C ALA A 59 4.72 7.20 32.85
N ASP A 60 5.21 6.04 32.40
CA ASP A 60 6.55 5.54 32.71
C ASP A 60 7.65 6.18 31.84
N GLY A 61 7.28 6.91 30.77
CA GLY A 61 8.25 7.45 29.82
C GLY A 61 8.86 6.37 28.94
N SER A 62 8.07 5.35 28.57
CA SER A 62 8.49 4.28 27.66
C SER A 62 9.03 4.81 26.33
N ASP A 63 9.80 3.96 25.64
CA ASP A 63 10.46 4.24 24.35
C ASP A 63 9.58 5.06 23.37
N PRO A 64 9.95 6.33 23.10
CA PRO A 64 9.18 7.22 22.22
C PRO A 64 8.96 6.65 20.81
N LEU A 65 9.91 5.88 20.28
CA LEU A 65 9.77 5.27 18.96
C LEU A 65 8.65 4.22 18.96
N PHE A 66 8.58 3.40 20.00
CA PHE A 66 7.52 2.40 20.14
C PHE A 66 6.14 3.06 20.18
N LEU A 67 5.99 4.16 20.95
CA LEU A 67 4.72 4.89 21.06
C LEU A 67 4.28 5.50 19.72
N GLU A 68 5.23 6.06 18.95
CA GLU A 68 4.95 6.61 17.61
C GLU A 68 4.62 5.51 16.58
N MET A 69 5.32 4.37 16.64
CA MET A 69 4.98 3.21 15.81
C MET A 69 3.56 2.72 16.15
N LEU A 70 3.22 2.61 17.44
CA LEU A 70 1.89 2.19 17.87
C LEU A 70 0.81 3.15 17.38
N TYR A 71 1.03 4.46 17.50
CA TYR A 71 0.13 5.47 16.94
C TYR A 71 -0.04 5.30 15.42
N THR A 72 1.06 5.08 14.70
CA THR A 72 1.02 4.87 13.23
C THR A 72 0.24 3.60 12.86
N VAL A 73 0.41 2.50 13.60
CA VAL A 73 -0.37 1.26 13.38
C VAL A 73 -1.84 1.45 13.69
N ARG A 74 -2.21 2.31 14.66
CA ARG A 74 -3.61 2.68 14.90
C ARG A 74 -4.23 3.43 13.72
N LEU A 75 -3.45 4.24 12.98
CA LEU A 75 -3.93 4.84 11.74
C LEU A 75 -4.21 3.77 10.67
N HIS A 76 -3.33 2.78 10.52
CA HIS A 76 -3.60 1.64 9.63
C HIS A 76 -4.87 0.87 10.02
N ALA A 77 -5.05 0.56 11.31
CA ALA A 77 -6.24 -0.11 11.81
C ALA A 77 -7.52 0.68 11.49
N LYS A 78 -7.47 2.01 11.68
CA LYS A 78 -8.58 2.90 11.39
C LYS A 78 -8.93 2.93 9.91
N VAL A 79 -7.94 3.06 9.02
CA VAL A 79 -8.16 2.97 7.57
C VAL A 79 -8.77 1.62 7.22
N ALA A 80 -8.21 0.53 7.74
CA ALA A 80 -8.67 -0.82 7.43
C ALA A 80 -10.10 -1.09 7.90
N SER A 81 -10.48 -0.57 9.07
CA SER A 81 -11.83 -0.67 9.60
C SER A 81 -12.81 0.24 8.86
N SER A 82 -12.49 1.53 8.67
CA SER A 82 -13.39 2.50 8.05
C SER A 82 -13.68 2.22 6.58
N LEU A 83 -12.72 1.67 5.86
CA LEU A 83 -12.84 1.33 4.44
C LEU A 83 -13.06 -0.17 4.21
N GLU A 84 -13.26 -0.91 5.31
CA GLU A 84 -13.48 -2.36 5.31
C GLU A 84 -12.45 -3.11 4.45
N LEU A 85 -11.19 -2.69 4.49
CA LEU A 85 -10.13 -3.19 3.61
C LEU A 85 -9.92 -4.71 3.71
N CYS A 86 -10.28 -5.29 4.85
CA CYS A 86 -10.15 -6.72 5.12
C CYS A 86 -11.46 -7.52 4.90
N ASP A 87 -12.56 -6.86 4.57
CA ASP A 87 -13.78 -7.53 4.08
C ASP A 87 -13.80 -7.47 2.56
N THR A 88 -13.59 -8.62 1.91
CA THR A 88 -13.54 -8.70 0.45
C THR A 88 -14.93 -8.64 -0.22
N ARG A 89 -16.01 -8.66 0.56
CA ARG A 89 -17.39 -8.63 0.06
C ARG A 89 -17.98 -7.23 0.01
N THR A 90 -17.43 -6.31 0.79
CA THR A 90 -17.88 -4.93 0.82
C THR A 90 -17.00 -4.04 -0.05
N PHE A 91 -17.60 -3.02 -0.63
CA PHE A 91 -16.93 -2.10 -1.53
C PHE A 91 -17.45 -0.69 -1.28
N HIS A 92 -16.52 0.27 -1.21
CA HIS A 92 -16.83 1.69 -1.10
C HIS A 92 -16.35 2.41 -2.35
N ASP A 93 -17.27 3.08 -3.04
CA ASP A 93 -16.91 3.97 -4.14
C ASP A 93 -16.01 5.11 -3.62
N ILE A 94 -15.03 5.52 -4.42
CA ILE A 94 -14.10 6.61 -4.09
C ILE A 94 -14.82 7.93 -3.79
N ASN A 95 -16.01 8.14 -4.35
CA ASN A 95 -16.85 9.31 -4.13
C ASN A 95 -17.83 9.16 -2.95
N SER A 96 -17.80 8.04 -2.23
CA SER A 96 -18.66 7.85 -1.06
C SER A 96 -18.23 8.75 0.10
N ASP A 97 -19.21 9.18 0.91
CA ASP A 97 -18.98 10.00 2.10
C ASP A 97 -18.03 9.30 3.10
N VAL A 98 -18.10 7.98 3.18
CA VAL A 98 -17.22 7.15 4.04
C VAL A 98 -15.76 7.31 3.61
N VAL A 99 -15.47 7.19 2.32
CA VAL A 99 -14.11 7.36 1.79
C VAL A 99 -13.63 8.80 1.98
N ALA A 100 -14.46 9.79 1.64
CA ALA A 100 -14.11 11.20 1.80
C ALA A 100 -13.81 11.57 3.27
N ALA A 101 -14.67 11.18 4.20
CA ALA A 101 -14.49 11.45 5.63
C ALA A 101 -13.23 10.76 6.18
N THR A 102 -13.00 9.49 5.80
CA THR A 102 -11.82 8.74 6.23
C THR A 102 -10.54 9.40 5.72
N ARG A 103 -10.48 9.76 4.43
CA ARG A 103 -9.33 10.45 3.83
C ARG A 103 -9.02 11.75 4.56
N ASN A 104 -10.01 12.64 4.72
CA ASN A 104 -9.82 13.92 5.39
C ASN A 104 -9.28 13.74 6.81
N GLN A 105 -9.87 12.81 7.56
CA GLN A 105 -9.43 12.54 8.92
C GLN A 105 -8.00 12.00 8.96
N ILE A 106 -7.66 11.04 8.08
CA ILE A 106 -6.32 10.44 8.07
C ILE A 106 -5.25 11.44 7.65
N TYR A 107 -5.50 12.28 6.65
CA TYR A 107 -4.57 13.33 6.27
C TYR A 107 -4.36 14.37 7.37
N ASN A 108 -5.39 14.73 8.13
CA ASN A 108 -5.23 15.58 9.31
C ASN A 108 -4.30 14.92 10.36
N ASN A 109 -4.51 13.63 10.67
CA ASN A 109 -3.63 12.91 11.60
C ASN A 109 -2.19 12.77 11.07
N LEU A 110 -2.00 12.54 9.77
CA LEU A 110 -0.67 12.47 9.16
C LEU A 110 0.04 13.84 9.21
N ASN A 111 -0.68 14.93 9.00
CA ASN A 111 -0.13 16.28 9.12
C ASN A 111 0.28 16.62 10.55
N GLU A 112 -0.48 16.18 11.56
CA GLU A 112 -0.10 16.33 12.97
C GLU A 112 1.20 15.59 13.28
N LEU A 113 1.40 14.39 12.71
CA LEU A 113 2.63 13.60 12.88
C LEU A 113 3.88 14.25 12.29
N SER A 114 3.74 15.16 11.33
CA SER A 114 4.86 15.89 10.73
C SER A 114 5.52 16.88 11.70
N ASN A 115 4.81 17.28 12.77
CA ASN A 115 5.31 18.23 13.77
C ASN A 115 5.84 17.55 15.04
N ARG A 116 5.85 16.20 15.10
CA ARG A 116 6.30 15.46 16.27
C ARG A 116 7.83 15.28 16.30
N PRO A 117 8.44 15.05 17.49
CA PRO A 117 9.90 14.94 17.63
C PRO A 117 10.56 13.89 16.71
N LEU A 118 9.88 12.78 16.46
CA LEU A 118 10.37 11.69 15.60
C LEU A 118 9.84 11.79 14.16
N ALA A 119 9.43 12.96 13.69
CA ALA A 119 8.91 13.14 12.33
C ALA A 119 9.94 12.80 11.23
N GLY A 120 11.22 13.01 11.52
CA GLY A 120 12.33 12.68 10.60
C GLY A 120 12.76 11.22 10.61
N ASP A 121 12.25 10.39 11.53
CA ASP A 121 12.63 8.98 11.61
C ASP A 121 12.23 8.23 10.33
N VAL A 122 13.22 7.56 9.72
CA VAL A 122 13.07 6.95 8.40
C VAL A 122 12.05 5.79 8.42
N GLN A 123 11.96 5.03 9.51
CA GLN A 123 11.02 3.92 9.62
C GLN A 123 9.60 4.46 9.78
N LEU A 124 9.40 5.45 10.66
CA LEU A 124 8.10 6.08 10.85
C LEU A 124 7.61 6.76 9.57
N ARG A 125 8.48 7.46 8.84
CA ARG A 125 8.14 8.06 7.54
C ARG A 125 7.65 7.02 6.55
N PHE A 126 8.32 5.87 6.45
CA PHE A 126 7.89 4.77 5.58
C PHE A 126 6.48 4.28 5.94
N TRP A 127 6.23 3.97 7.22
CA TRP A 127 4.92 3.50 7.66
C TRP A 127 3.81 4.54 7.47
N ARG A 128 4.12 5.84 7.65
CA ARG A 128 3.17 6.93 7.39
C ARG A 128 2.79 7.04 5.91
N MET A 129 3.76 6.85 4.99
CA MET A 129 3.44 6.78 3.56
C MET A 129 2.58 5.57 3.24
N LEU A 130 2.80 4.44 3.92
CA LEU A 130 1.95 3.26 3.77
C LEU A 130 0.50 3.53 4.25
N VAL A 131 0.28 4.35 5.28
CA VAL A 131 -1.08 4.81 5.66
C VAL A 131 -1.71 5.61 4.52
N ALA A 132 -0.96 6.54 3.92
CA ALA A 132 -1.42 7.32 2.78
C ALA A 132 -1.77 6.42 1.58
N ILE A 133 -0.97 5.39 1.30
CA ILE A 133 -1.29 4.41 0.24
C ILE A 133 -2.63 3.72 0.53
N HIS A 134 -2.83 3.17 1.74
CA HIS A 134 -4.05 2.45 2.08
C HIS A 134 -5.32 3.31 2.02
N VAL A 135 -5.25 4.59 2.43
CA VAL A 135 -6.44 5.46 2.43
C VAL A 135 -6.82 5.94 1.02
N ASN A 136 -5.87 5.90 0.08
CA ASN A 136 -6.11 6.22 -1.32
C ASN A 136 -6.42 4.99 -2.18
N GLU A 137 -6.09 3.79 -1.70
CA GLU A 137 -6.31 2.52 -2.39
C GLU A 137 -7.72 2.32 -2.97
N PRO A 138 -8.83 2.78 -2.34
CA PRO A 138 -10.17 2.61 -2.92
C PRO A 138 -10.36 3.19 -4.32
N VAL A 139 -9.50 4.12 -4.75
CA VAL A 139 -9.54 4.62 -6.14
C VAL A 139 -9.28 3.51 -7.15
N LEU A 140 -8.60 2.42 -6.77
CA LEU A 140 -8.35 1.28 -7.63
C LEU A 140 -9.36 0.15 -7.43
N HIS A 141 -10.25 0.24 -6.44
CA HIS A 141 -11.16 -0.84 -6.10
C HIS A 141 -12.33 -0.91 -7.07
N THR A 142 -12.80 -2.13 -7.27
CA THR A 142 -14.09 -2.47 -7.85
C THR A 142 -14.82 -3.41 -6.90
N SER A 143 -16.08 -3.74 -7.19
CA SER A 143 -16.84 -4.71 -6.39
C SER A 143 -16.24 -6.12 -6.40
N THR A 144 -15.29 -6.43 -7.31
CA THR A 144 -14.77 -7.78 -7.51
C THR A 144 -13.26 -7.91 -7.28
N ASN A 145 -12.50 -6.81 -7.20
CA ASN A 145 -11.04 -6.87 -7.29
C ASN A 145 -10.29 -6.74 -5.95
N LYS A 146 -10.97 -6.58 -4.81
CA LYS A 146 -10.31 -6.38 -3.50
C LYS A 146 -9.32 -7.50 -3.14
N THR A 147 -9.56 -8.71 -3.61
CA THR A 147 -8.66 -9.86 -3.44
C THR A 147 -7.31 -9.70 -4.17
N LEU A 148 -7.21 -8.78 -5.14
CA LEU A 148 -5.94 -8.48 -5.82
C LEU A 148 -4.99 -7.66 -4.94
N PHE A 149 -5.47 -7.06 -3.85
CA PHE A 149 -4.71 -6.18 -2.94
C PHE A 149 -4.13 -6.90 -1.72
N THR A 150 -4.15 -8.23 -1.70
CA THR A 150 -3.50 -9.06 -0.66
C THR A 150 -2.16 -9.62 -1.13
N SER A 151 -1.25 -9.83 -0.19
CA SER A 151 -0.05 -10.65 -0.37
C SER A 151 -0.41 -12.10 -0.75
N PRO A 152 0.43 -12.83 -1.54
CA PRO A 152 1.66 -12.35 -2.18
C PRO A 152 1.39 -11.41 -3.36
N TYR A 153 2.24 -10.38 -3.51
CA TYR A 153 2.09 -9.34 -4.54
C TYR A 153 2.84 -9.74 -5.81
N ILE A 154 2.26 -10.70 -6.52
CA ILE A 154 2.79 -11.33 -7.73
C ILE A 154 2.01 -10.87 -8.97
N SER A 155 2.60 -11.07 -10.14
CA SER A 155 2.04 -10.63 -11.44
C SER A 155 0.68 -11.24 -11.74
N GLU A 156 0.42 -12.48 -11.31
CA GLU A 156 -0.86 -13.16 -11.51
C GLU A 156 -2.03 -12.49 -10.77
N ARG A 157 -1.75 -11.51 -9.90
CA ARG A 157 -2.75 -10.70 -9.21
C ARG A 157 -2.92 -9.30 -9.80
N ILE A 158 -2.48 -9.10 -11.04
CA ILE A 158 -2.64 -7.85 -11.78
C ILE A 158 -3.55 -8.13 -12.98
N GLY A 159 -4.86 -7.97 -12.76
CA GLY A 159 -5.85 -8.13 -13.84
C GLY A 159 -6.00 -6.84 -14.63
N VAL A 160 -5.69 -6.87 -15.92
CA VAL A 160 -5.71 -5.69 -16.81
C VAL A 160 -7.08 -5.01 -16.87
N HIS A 161 -8.15 -5.78 -16.72
CA HIS A 161 -9.54 -5.29 -16.78
C HIS A 161 -10.21 -5.19 -15.41
N ASP A 162 -9.48 -5.42 -14.32
CA ASP A 162 -10.07 -5.54 -12.99
C ASP A 162 -10.15 -4.20 -12.24
N PHE A 163 -9.66 -3.11 -12.81
CA PHE A 163 -9.60 -1.79 -12.15
C PHE A 163 -10.76 -0.87 -12.52
N ALA A 164 -11.07 0.07 -11.63
CA ALA A 164 -12.14 1.04 -11.84
C ALA A 164 -11.90 1.88 -13.10
N CYS A 165 -12.95 2.04 -13.90
CA CYS A 165 -13.00 2.84 -15.13
C CYS A 165 -14.15 3.87 -15.09
N GLY A 166 -14.59 4.24 -13.89
CA GLY A 166 -15.73 5.14 -13.67
C GLY A 166 -15.47 6.60 -14.06
N PRO A 167 -16.48 7.47 -13.92
CA PRO A 167 -16.35 8.90 -14.21
C PRO A 167 -15.22 9.55 -13.42
N ILE A 168 -14.48 10.43 -14.08
CA ILE A 168 -13.42 11.21 -13.43
C ILE A 168 -14.05 12.33 -12.62
N THR A 169 -13.82 12.30 -11.30
CA THR A 169 -14.19 13.38 -10.37
C THR A 169 -12.93 14.03 -9.80
N SER A 170 -13.08 15.19 -9.16
CA SER A 170 -11.98 15.80 -8.40
C SER A 170 -11.42 14.85 -7.33
N THR A 171 -12.29 14.07 -6.69
CA THR A 171 -11.89 13.11 -5.65
C THR A 171 -11.02 12.00 -6.24
N THR A 172 -11.42 11.45 -7.40
CA THR A 172 -10.63 10.46 -8.14
C THR A 172 -9.25 11.02 -8.51
N ALA A 173 -9.20 12.24 -9.06
CA ALA A 173 -7.94 12.89 -9.44
C ALA A 173 -7.01 13.10 -8.24
N THR A 174 -7.52 13.66 -7.15
CA THR A 174 -6.74 13.83 -5.91
C THR A 174 -6.24 12.49 -5.38
N ALA A 175 -7.08 11.45 -5.37
CA ALA A 175 -6.69 10.14 -4.88
C ALA A 175 -5.59 9.48 -5.72
N LEU A 176 -5.67 9.59 -7.05
CA LEU A 176 -4.66 9.07 -7.97
C LEU A 176 -3.31 9.78 -7.83
N HIS A 177 -3.29 11.11 -7.76
CA HIS A 177 -2.04 11.83 -7.52
C HIS A 177 -1.44 11.47 -6.15
N SER A 178 -2.25 11.45 -5.10
CA SER A 178 -1.81 11.15 -3.75
C SER A 178 -1.28 9.72 -3.58
N ILE A 179 -1.90 8.71 -4.22
CA ILE A 179 -1.41 7.33 -4.11
C ILE A 179 -0.08 7.15 -4.84
N VAL A 180 0.09 7.78 -6.00
CA VAL A 180 1.34 7.73 -6.79
C VAL A 180 2.47 8.43 -6.03
N GLU A 181 2.21 9.63 -5.52
CA GLU A 181 3.17 10.39 -4.71
C GLU A 181 3.59 9.59 -3.47
N ALA A 182 2.62 9.05 -2.72
CA ALA A 182 2.90 8.23 -1.54
C ALA A 182 3.73 6.98 -1.87
N CYS A 183 3.50 6.34 -3.02
CA CYS A 183 4.30 5.21 -3.46
C CYS A 183 5.75 5.59 -3.74
N HIS A 184 5.97 6.67 -4.51
CA HIS A 184 7.32 7.15 -4.83
C HIS A 184 8.07 7.64 -3.60
N LEU A 185 7.39 8.33 -2.68
CA LEU A 185 7.97 8.74 -1.41
C LEU A 185 8.34 7.53 -0.54
N ALA A 186 7.44 6.55 -0.40
CA ALA A 186 7.73 5.32 0.33
C ALA A 186 8.94 4.58 -0.23
N ILE A 187 9.05 4.43 -1.56
CA ILE A 187 10.21 3.79 -2.20
C ILE A 187 11.48 4.61 -1.96
N SER A 188 11.42 5.93 -2.11
CA SER A 188 12.57 6.81 -1.86
C SER A 188 13.06 6.71 -0.40
N ILE A 189 12.15 6.62 0.56
CA ILE A 189 12.47 6.42 1.98
C ILE A 189 13.19 5.08 2.21
N VAL A 190 12.84 4.01 1.49
CA VAL A 190 13.57 2.73 1.58
C VAL A 190 15.02 2.89 1.13
N LEU A 191 15.31 3.75 0.13
CA LEU A 191 16.68 4.03 -0.31
C LEU A 191 17.48 4.86 0.71
N GLU A 192 16.80 5.63 1.56
CA GLU A 192 17.45 6.35 2.67
C GLU A 192 17.89 5.39 3.79
N MET A 193 17.30 4.19 3.88
CA MET A 193 17.67 3.19 4.90
C MET A 193 18.92 2.43 4.47
N ASP A 194 19.89 2.30 5.38
CA ASP A 194 21.03 1.42 5.15
C ASP A 194 20.61 -0.07 5.18
N ALA A 195 21.38 -0.90 4.49
CA ALA A 195 21.09 -2.32 4.36
C ALA A 195 21.02 -3.04 5.72
N SER A 196 21.80 -2.62 6.72
CA SER A 196 21.77 -3.24 8.04
C SER A 196 20.48 -2.91 8.80
N THR A 197 20.00 -1.67 8.68
CA THR A 197 18.70 -1.26 9.19
C THR A 197 17.60 -2.12 8.57
N ILE A 198 17.54 -2.22 7.23
CA ILE A 198 16.51 -3.04 6.55
C ILE A 198 16.54 -4.50 6.99
N LEU A 199 17.72 -5.10 7.15
CA LEU A 199 17.86 -6.48 7.61
C LEU A 199 17.40 -6.68 9.06
N SER A 200 17.49 -5.64 9.89
CA SER A 200 17.02 -5.66 11.29
C SER A 200 15.50 -5.50 11.43
N LEU A 201 14.81 -4.97 10.41
CA LEU A 201 13.38 -4.71 10.47
C LEU A 201 12.58 -6.02 10.47
N PRO A 202 11.38 -6.04 11.09
CA PRO A 202 10.53 -7.22 11.12
C PRO A 202 10.25 -7.77 9.72
N SER A 203 10.93 -8.87 9.39
CA SER A 203 10.93 -9.57 8.10
C SER A 203 9.53 -9.90 7.57
N LEU A 204 8.60 -10.11 8.50
CA LEU A 204 7.23 -10.47 8.20
C LEU A 204 6.36 -9.26 7.84
N CYS A 205 6.75 -8.03 8.15
CA CYS A 205 5.95 -6.84 7.89
C CYS A 205 6.61 -5.92 6.86
N PHE A 206 7.92 -5.68 6.99
CA PHE A 206 8.61 -4.67 6.20
C PHE A 206 8.75 -5.06 4.72
N GLY A 207 9.40 -6.21 4.42
CA GLY A 207 9.54 -6.71 3.05
C GLY A 207 8.21 -6.73 2.28
N PRO A 208 7.13 -7.35 2.80
CA PRO A 208 5.82 -7.32 2.16
C PRO A 208 5.27 -5.91 1.94
N ALA A 209 5.48 -4.97 2.87
CA ALA A 209 5.03 -3.59 2.71
C ALA A 209 5.77 -2.87 1.56
N VAL A 210 7.07 -3.12 1.39
CA VAL A 210 7.84 -2.59 0.25
C VAL A 210 7.30 -3.15 -1.07
N SER A 211 7.09 -4.46 -1.17
CA SER A 211 6.49 -5.08 -2.36
C SER A 211 5.06 -4.60 -2.61
N TYR A 212 4.28 -4.36 -1.55
CA TYR A 212 2.93 -3.80 -1.66
C TYR A 212 2.95 -2.43 -2.32
N THR A 213 3.83 -1.53 -1.87
CA THR A 213 4.02 -0.20 -2.45
C THR A 213 4.28 -0.25 -3.95
N LEU A 214 5.22 -1.09 -4.38
CA LEU A 214 5.49 -1.27 -5.82
C LEU A 214 4.27 -1.85 -6.54
N SER A 215 3.60 -2.85 -5.96
CA SER A 215 2.42 -3.46 -6.57
C SER A 215 1.28 -2.47 -6.78
N ILE A 216 1.09 -1.51 -5.87
CA ILE A 216 0.09 -0.46 -6.02
C ILE A 216 0.47 0.46 -7.17
N LEU A 217 1.73 0.89 -7.25
CA LEU A 217 2.19 1.74 -8.34
C LEU A 217 2.01 1.06 -9.71
N ILE A 218 2.30 -0.24 -9.82
CA ILE A 218 2.04 -1.03 -11.03
C ILE A 218 0.53 -1.11 -11.34
N LYS A 219 -0.32 -1.33 -10.33
CA LYS A 219 -1.77 -1.36 -10.54
C LYS A 219 -2.32 -0.02 -11.00
N VAL A 220 -1.79 1.11 -10.50
CA VAL A 220 -2.11 2.44 -11.05
C VAL A 220 -1.67 2.52 -12.50
N PHE A 221 -0.48 2.02 -12.84
CA PHE A 221 0.00 1.98 -14.22
C PHE A 221 -0.91 1.19 -15.15
N VAL A 222 -1.37 0.02 -14.72
CA VAL A 222 -2.35 -0.76 -15.48
C VAL A 222 -3.68 -0.02 -15.59
N ALA A 223 -4.18 0.56 -14.50
CA ALA A 223 -5.40 1.36 -14.55
C ALA A 223 -5.25 2.57 -15.49
N VAL A 224 -4.07 3.19 -15.61
CA VAL A 224 -3.85 4.31 -16.52
C VAL A 224 -3.69 3.88 -17.98
N SER A 225 -3.11 2.69 -18.22
CA SER A 225 -2.73 2.24 -19.58
C SER A 225 -3.71 1.26 -20.23
N ALA A 226 -4.55 0.59 -19.44
CA ALA A 226 -5.46 -0.42 -19.97
C ALA A 226 -6.48 0.22 -20.93
N PRO A 227 -6.74 -0.39 -22.10
CA PRO A 227 -7.72 0.11 -23.05
C PRO A 227 -9.11 0.29 -22.42
N GLY A 228 -9.73 1.44 -22.67
CA GLY A 228 -11.06 1.77 -22.14
C GLY A 228 -11.07 2.26 -20.68
N ASN A 229 -9.92 2.35 -20.02
CA ASN A 229 -9.86 3.00 -18.71
C ASN A 229 -9.87 4.54 -18.84
N THR A 230 -10.48 5.21 -17.87
CA THR A 230 -10.63 6.67 -17.83
C THR A 230 -9.46 7.38 -17.17
N TYR A 231 -8.56 6.67 -16.46
CA TYR A 231 -7.52 7.28 -15.62
C TYR A 231 -6.37 7.90 -16.44
N SER A 232 -6.24 7.53 -17.71
CA SER A 232 -5.37 8.19 -18.70
C SER A 232 -5.68 9.68 -18.90
N GLN A 233 -6.87 10.15 -18.50
CA GLN A 233 -7.26 11.56 -18.55
C GLN A 233 -6.60 12.41 -17.45
N ILE A 234 -6.07 11.77 -16.39
CA ILE A 234 -5.45 12.46 -15.24
C ILE A 234 -3.93 12.22 -15.23
N LEU A 235 -3.50 10.99 -15.49
CA LEU A 235 -2.11 10.56 -15.44
C LEU A 235 -1.72 9.94 -16.77
N THR A 236 -0.43 10.01 -17.12
CA THR A 236 0.11 9.27 -18.28
C THR A 236 1.05 8.16 -17.81
N ARG A 237 1.28 7.16 -18.68
CA ARG A 237 2.23 6.06 -18.42
C ARG A 237 3.60 6.57 -18.01
N GLU A 238 4.05 7.61 -18.69
CA GLU A 238 5.37 8.22 -18.51
C GLU A 238 5.47 8.93 -17.17
N THR A 239 4.41 9.64 -16.76
CA THR A 239 4.38 10.36 -15.46
C THR A 239 4.39 9.44 -14.23
N LEU A 240 4.11 8.15 -14.41
CA LEU A 240 4.08 7.20 -13.30
C LEU A 240 5.46 6.70 -12.89
N HIS A 241 6.48 6.84 -13.77
CA HIS A 241 7.88 6.49 -13.49
C HIS A 241 8.06 5.10 -12.84
N VAL A 242 7.26 4.11 -13.24
CA VAL A 242 7.27 2.76 -12.62
C VAL A 242 8.61 2.07 -12.77
N ARG A 243 9.25 2.17 -13.95
CA ARG A 243 10.58 1.59 -14.20
C ARG A 243 11.66 2.20 -13.30
N GLU A 244 11.60 3.51 -13.06
CA GLU A 244 12.52 4.18 -12.14
C GLU A 244 12.32 3.67 -10.70
N ALA A 245 11.07 3.54 -10.26
CA ALA A 245 10.73 2.99 -8.95
C ALA A 245 11.19 1.52 -8.77
N MET A 246 11.08 0.70 -9.82
CA MET A 246 11.62 -0.67 -9.82
C MET A 246 13.15 -0.67 -9.72
N GLN A 247 13.84 0.13 -10.53
CA GLN A 247 15.30 0.21 -10.53
C GLN A 247 15.84 0.65 -9.16
N LYS A 248 15.14 1.59 -8.51
CA LYS A 248 15.40 1.99 -7.12
C LYS A 248 15.36 0.79 -6.18
N LEU A 249 14.34 -0.05 -6.22
CA LEU A 249 14.25 -1.25 -5.36
C LEU A 249 15.24 -2.37 -5.73
N ILE A 250 15.60 -2.50 -7.01
CA ILE A 250 16.69 -3.40 -7.45
C ILE A 250 18.01 -2.96 -6.82
N SER A 251 18.31 -1.66 -6.79
CA SER A 251 19.52 -1.15 -6.13
C SER A 251 19.54 -1.43 -4.63
N VAL A 252 18.37 -1.40 -3.98
CA VAL A 252 18.21 -1.80 -2.56
C VAL A 252 18.53 -3.29 -2.40
N LYS A 253 17.99 -4.16 -3.25
CA LYS A 253 18.31 -5.60 -3.26
C LYS A 253 19.81 -5.84 -3.40
N GLU A 254 20.48 -5.17 -4.34
CA GLU A 254 21.93 -5.28 -4.53
C GLU A 254 22.72 -4.87 -3.28
N ALA A 255 22.27 -3.83 -2.57
CA ALA A 255 22.86 -3.42 -1.30
C ALA A 255 22.65 -4.47 -0.20
N LEU A 256 21.45 -5.07 -0.11
CA LEU A 256 21.14 -6.14 0.85
C LEU A 256 22.00 -7.39 0.61
N LEU A 257 22.19 -7.77 -0.66
CA LEU A 257 22.98 -8.95 -1.02
C LEU A 257 24.47 -8.85 -0.64
N LYS A 258 25.00 -7.65 -0.43
CA LYS A 258 26.37 -7.48 0.09
C LYS A 258 26.51 -7.97 1.53
N LEU A 259 25.44 -7.88 2.32
CA LEU A 259 25.40 -8.30 3.72
C LEU A 259 24.70 -9.66 3.91
N ASP A 260 23.81 -10.03 3.00
CA ASP A 260 23.03 -11.27 3.01
C ASP A 260 23.10 -12.01 1.65
N PRO A 261 24.30 -12.50 1.24
CA PRO A 261 24.53 -13.04 -0.10
C PRO A 261 23.75 -14.33 -0.40
N HIS A 262 23.38 -15.08 0.64
CA HIS A 262 22.59 -16.30 0.51
C HIS A 262 21.08 -16.05 0.67
N MET A 263 20.66 -14.78 0.75
CA MET A 263 19.27 -14.39 0.98
C MET A 263 18.67 -15.14 2.19
N GLY A 264 19.40 -15.23 3.31
CA GLY A 264 18.89 -15.85 4.54
C GLY A 264 17.80 -15.02 5.20
N ASN A 265 17.84 -13.69 5.03
CA ASN A 265 16.84 -12.77 5.54
C ASN A 265 15.64 -12.68 4.60
N TRP A 266 14.44 -12.67 5.18
CA TRP A 266 13.19 -12.65 4.41
C TRP A 266 12.97 -11.30 3.70
N ASN A 267 13.46 -10.18 4.26
CA ASN A 267 13.41 -8.88 3.59
C ASN A 267 14.22 -8.92 2.28
N THR A 268 15.41 -9.51 2.27
CA THR A 268 16.23 -9.69 1.06
C THR A 268 15.47 -10.50 0.00
N ARG A 269 14.84 -11.61 0.41
CA ARG A 269 14.07 -12.47 -0.51
C ARG A 269 12.87 -11.75 -1.11
N ILE A 270 12.07 -11.09 -0.28
CA ILE A 270 10.85 -10.42 -0.74
C ILE A 270 11.20 -9.19 -1.59
N ILE A 271 12.10 -8.33 -1.13
CA ILE A 271 12.50 -7.16 -1.93
C ILE A 271 13.17 -7.63 -3.22
N GLY A 272 13.91 -8.75 -3.19
CA GLY A 272 14.45 -9.36 -4.40
C GLY A 272 13.41 -9.86 -5.40
N SER A 273 12.16 -10.12 -4.97
CA SER A 273 11.12 -10.59 -5.89
C SER A 273 10.61 -9.50 -6.83
N VAL A 274 11.00 -8.23 -6.63
CA VAL A 274 10.60 -7.11 -7.51
C VAL A 274 11.07 -7.29 -8.95
N GLU A 275 12.16 -8.03 -9.17
CA GLU A 275 12.65 -8.33 -10.53
C GLU A 275 11.66 -9.14 -11.35
N TRP A 276 10.87 -10.02 -10.71
CA TRP A 276 9.84 -10.79 -11.39
C TRP A 276 8.71 -9.90 -11.89
N LEU A 277 8.41 -8.81 -11.15
CA LEU A 277 7.45 -7.81 -11.59
C LEU A 277 7.99 -6.97 -12.76
N ALA A 278 9.30 -6.79 -12.86
CA ALA A 278 9.93 -6.09 -13.99
C ALA A 278 9.77 -6.88 -15.29
N VAL A 279 10.00 -8.19 -15.27
CA VAL A 279 9.77 -9.08 -16.43
C VAL A 279 8.31 -9.00 -16.87
N TRP A 280 7.38 -9.06 -15.92
CA TRP A 280 5.95 -8.93 -16.25
C TRP A 280 5.62 -7.56 -16.84
N LEU A 281 6.25 -6.48 -16.36
CA LEU A 281 6.03 -5.13 -16.88
C LEU A 281 6.52 -5.01 -18.34
N ASP A 282 7.65 -5.63 -18.67
CA ASP A 282 8.16 -5.71 -20.06
C ASP A 282 7.14 -6.38 -20.99
N ASP A 283 6.60 -7.53 -20.57
CA ASP A 283 5.59 -8.26 -21.34
C ASP A 283 4.31 -7.42 -21.52
N TYR A 284 3.85 -6.78 -20.44
CA TYR A 284 2.66 -5.94 -20.46
C TYR A 284 2.81 -4.71 -21.37
N GLU A 285 3.93 -3.99 -21.28
CA GLU A 285 4.20 -2.84 -22.15
C GLU A 285 4.23 -3.25 -23.62
N SER A 286 4.87 -4.38 -23.96
CA SER A 286 4.88 -4.90 -25.34
C SER A 286 3.47 -5.24 -25.85
N ILE A 287 2.58 -5.75 -24.99
CA ILE A 287 1.19 -6.03 -25.37
C ILE A 287 0.43 -4.73 -25.67
N ILE A 288 0.59 -3.72 -24.81
CA ILE A 288 -0.09 -2.43 -24.99
C ILE A 288 0.43 -1.70 -26.23
N GLU A 289 1.74 -1.67 -26.47
CA GLU A 289 2.32 -1.08 -27.68
C GLU A 289 1.75 -1.70 -28.95
N ARG A 290 1.68 -3.04 -29.02
CA ARG A 290 1.07 -3.74 -30.16
C ARG A 290 -0.42 -3.43 -30.31
N TYR A 291 -1.15 -3.29 -29.21
CA TYR A 291 -2.56 -2.92 -29.24
C TYR A 291 -2.74 -1.51 -29.82
N GLU A 292 -1.91 -0.55 -29.38
CA GLU A 292 -1.93 0.83 -29.86
C GLU A 292 -1.55 0.93 -31.35
N GLU A 293 -0.53 0.20 -31.80
CA GLU A 293 -0.13 0.11 -33.21
C GLU A 293 -1.26 -0.46 -34.09
N ASN A 294 -1.93 -1.52 -33.64
CA ASN A 294 -3.05 -2.12 -34.37
C ASN A 294 -4.24 -1.16 -34.47
N LEU A 295 -4.57 -0.46 -33.37
CA LEU A 295 -5.65 0.52 -33.36
C LEU A 295 -5.37 1.68 -34.33
N GLN A 296 -4.12 2.17 -34.37
CA GLN A 296 -3.70 3.20 -35.31
C GLN A 296 -3.80 2.72 -36.77
N ARG A 297 -3.44 1.46 -37.05
CA ARG A 297 -3.61 0.87 -38.38
C ARG A 297 -5.09 0.77 -38.79
N GLU A 298 -5.95 0.27 -37.91
CA GLU A 298 -7.39 0.15 -38.18
C GLU A 298 -8.04 1.52 -38.44
N VAL A 299 -7.70 2.55 -37.65
CA VAL A 299 -8.17 3.92 -37.87
C VAL A 299 -7.68 4.46 -39.21
N ALA A 300 -6.41 4.25 -39.55
CA ALA A 300 -5.85 4.69 -40.83
C ALA A 300 -6.51 3.98 -42.03
N GLU A 301 -6.81 2.69 -41.91
CA GLU A 301 -7.54 1.92 -42.94
C GLU A 301 -8.97 2.44 -43.12
N GLN A 302 -9.68 2.76 -42.04
CA GLN A 302 -11.02 3.37 -42.09
C GLN A 302 -11.02 4.77 -42.70
N GLU A 303 -9.99 5.59 -42.42
CA GLU A 303 -9.83 6.91 -43.04
C GLU A 303 -9.55 6.80 -44.55
N ILE A 304 -8.76 5.81 -44.98
CA ILE A 304 -8.48 5.54 -46.40
C ILE A 304 -9.76 5.04 -47.13
N GLU A 305 -10.54 4.16 -46.51
CA GLU A 305 -11.84 3.72 -47.06
C GLU A 305 -12.85 4.87 -47.11
N GLY A 306 -12.88 5.74 -46.10
CA GLY A 306 -13.71 6.95 -46.08
C GLY A 306 -13.33 7.98 -47.15
N LEU A 307 -12.05 8.01 -47.57
CA LEU A 307 -11.54 8.84 -48.66
C LEU A 307 -11.74 8.23 -50.05
N SER A 308 -12.14 6.95 -50.16
CA SER A 308 -12.48 6.27 -51.41
C SER A 308 -13.82 5.53 -51.32
N PRO A 309 -14.96 6.23 -51.32
CA PRO A 309 -16.28 5.59 -51.20
C PRO A 309 -16.63 4.67 -52.39
N ASN A 310 -15.85 4.74 -53.47
CA ASN A 310 -16.10 4.06 -54.75
C ASN A 310 -14.93 3.18 -55.24
N GLY A 311 -13.94 2.86 -54.40
CA GLY A 311 -12.98 1.78 -54.71
C GLY A 311 -12.16 1.97 -55.98
N HIS A 312 -11.68 3.19 -56.25
CA HIS A 312 -10.70 3.43 -57.31
C HIS A 312 -9.46 4.13 -56.74
N PHE A 313 -8.43 3.33 -56.47
CA PHE A 313 -7.05 3.69 -56.75
C PHE A 313 -6.57 2.80 -57.91
#